data_AF-A0A151TL60-F1
#
_entry.id   AF-A0A151TL60-F1
#
_cell.length_a   1.000
_cell.length_b   1.000
_cell.length_c   1.000
_cell.angle_alpha   90.00
_cell.angle_beta   90.00
_cell.angle_gamma   90.00
#
_symmetry.space_group_name_H-M   'P 1'
#
loop_
_entity.id
_entity.type
_entity.pdbx_description
1 polymer ?
#
loop_
_entity_poly.entity_id
_entity_poly.type
_entity_poly.pdbx_seq_one_letter_code
_entity_poly.pdbx_strand_id
1 'polypeptide(L)'
;MGLPPLRGIEHQIDLVPGANLPNRLAYRTNPQETKEIKSQVQELLEKGWVRKSLSPYDVPVFLVPEKDGKWRMCCNSKAISNITVKYRHPITRLDDMLDELHATIIFSKVDLVHVDPEKIKAIQEWPTPKSVGDIRSIHGLASFYRRFVPNFSTLASSL
;
A
#
# COMPACT_ATOMS: atom_id res chain seq x y z
N MET A 1 -13.07 -1.98 18.38
CA MET A 1 -13.82 -1.88 17.10
C MET A 1 -13.89 -3.29 16.54
N GLY A 2 -15.09 -3.83 16.31
CA GLY A 2 -15.26 -5.19 15.78
C GLY A 2 -15.02 -5.27 14.28
N LEU A 3 -15.11 -6.48 13.72
CA LEU A 3 -15.10 -6.69 12.27
C LEU A 3 -16.23 -5.84 11.63
N PRO A 4 -15.98 -5.25 10.45
CA PRO A 4 -17.02 -4.53 9.74
C PRO A 4 -18.21 -5.47 9.43
N PRO A 5 -19.45 -4.95 9.37
CA PRO A 5 -20.61 -5.75 9.03
C PRO A 5 -20.43 -6.39 7.65
N LEU A 6 -21.01 -7.57 7.44
CA LEU A 6 -21.01 -8.25 6.14
C LEU A 6 -21.72 -7.39 5.09
N ARG A 7 -21.05 -7.07 3.98
CA ARG A 7 -21.55 -6.18 2.91
C ARG A 7 -21.84 -6.91 1.60
N GLY A 8 -22.15 -8.21 1.66
CA GLY A 8 -22.50 -9.03 0.49
C GLY A 8 -21.31 -9.46 -0.39
N ILE A 9 -20.18 -8.74 -0.33
CA ILE A 9 -18.92 -9.12 -0.99
C ILE A 9 -17.91 -9.46 0.10
N GLU A 10 -17.45 -10.71 0.13
CA GLU A 10 -16.36 -11.17 0.98
C GLU A 10 -15.12 -11.43 0.15
N HIS A 11 -13.95 -11.10 0.71
CA HIS A 11 -12.69 -11.42 0.05
C HIS A 11 -12.44 -12.93 0.14
N GLN A 12 -12.36 -13.58 -1.02
CA GLN A 12 -12.01 -14.99 -1.15
C GLN A 12 -10.64 -15.13 -1.82
N ILE A 13 -9.84 -16.07 -1.32
CA ILE A 13 -8.55 -16.45 -1.90
C ILE A 13 -8.73 -17.81 -2.56
N ASP A 14 -8.97 -17.80 -3.86
CA ASP A 14 -9.06 -19.02 -4.64
C ASP A 14 -7.66 -19.59 -4.90
N LEU A 15 -7.47 -20.86 -4.54
CA LEU A 15 -6.22 -21.58 -4.80
C LEU A 15 -6.35 -22.41 -6.07
N VAL A 16 -5.24 -22.55 -6.79
CA VAL A 16 -5.16 -23.45 -7.94
C VAL A 16 -5.51 -24.87 -7.47
N PRO A 17 -6.48 -25.56 -8.11
CA PRO A 17 -6.88 -26.90 -7.70
C PRO A 17 -5.69 -27.88 -7.67
N GLY A 18 -5.55 -28.63 -6.58
CA GLY A 18 -4.43 -29.57 -6.39
C GLY A 18 -3.09 -28.93 -6.03
N ALA A 19 -3.03 -27.62 -5.78
CA ALA A 19 -1.81 -26.98 -5.31
C ALA A 19 -1.40 -27.44 -3.90
N ASN A 20 -0.10 -27.63 -3.69
CA ASN A 20 0.45 -27.94 -2.39
C ASN A 20 0.38 -26.72 -1.46
N LEU A 21 -0.32 -26.86 -0.34
CA LEU A 21 -0.38 -25.82 0.68
C LEU A 21 1.01 -25.66 1.33
N PRO A 22 1.57 -24.44 1.37
CA PRO A 22 2.83 -24.23 2.08
C PRO A 22 2.63 -24.38 3.58
N ASN A 23 3.55 -25.11 4.19
CA ASN A 23 3.71 -25.23 5.63
C ASN A 23 5.16 -24.86 5.94
N ARG A 24 5.39 -23.55 6.10
CA ARG A 24 6.73 -23.01 6.27
C ARG A 24 6.96 -22.67 7.73
N LEU A 25 8.05 -23.20 8.29
CA LEU A 25 8.48 -22.88 9.64
C LEU A 25 8.68 -21.38 9.84
N ALA A 26 8.39 -20.92 11.06
CA ALA A 26 8.70 -19.58 11.51
C ALA A 26 10.21 -19.30 11.37
N TYR A 27 10.54 -18.06 11.03
CA TYR A 27 11.94 -17.62 11.04
C TYR A 27 12.49 -17.59 12.46
N ARG A 28 13.79 -17.82 12.59
CA ARG A 28 14.49 -17.63 13.87
C ARG A 28 14.53 -16.14 14.20
N THR A 29 14.02 -15.78 15.37
CA THR A 29 13.97 -14.41 15.87
C THR A 29 14.75 -14.27 17.17
N ASN A 30 15.24 -13.07 17.45
CA ASN A 30 15.84 -12.75 18.74
C ASN A 30 14.74 -12.50 19.81
N PRO A 31 15.08 -12.40 21.11
CA PRO A 31 14.08 -12.20 22.17
C PRO A 31 13.26 -10.90 22.03
N GLN A 32 13.85 -9.82 21.51
CA GLN A 32 13.14 -8.54 21.32
C GLN A 32 12.13 -8.64 20.17
N GLU A 33 12.53 -9.18 19.03
CA GLU A 33 11.65 -9.47 17.88
C GLU A 33 10.50 -10.38 18.26
N THR A 34 10.80 -11.44 19.03
CA THR A 34 9.78 -12.37 19.49
C THR A 34 8.75 -11.69 20.40
N LYS A 35 9.20 -10.75 21.25
CA LYS A 35 8.32 -9.96 22.11
C LYS A 35 7.44 -9.03 21.29
N GLU A 36 8.01 -8.35 20.30
CA GLU A 36 7.28 -7.43 19.42
C GLU A 36 6.23 -8.16 18.58
N ILE A 37 6.60 -9.28 17.94
CA ILE A 37 5.68 -10.13 17.19
C ILE A 37 4.51 -10.56 18.08
N LYS A 38 4.79 -11.03 19.31
CA LYS A 38 3.75 -11.42 20.26
C LYS A 38 2.83 -10.25 20.62
N SER A 39 3.39 -9.06 20.83
CA SER A 39 2.62 -7.85 21.13
C SER A 39 1.65 -7.50 19.99
N GLN A 40 2.15 -7.46 18.75
CA GLN A 40 1.31 -7.15 17.58
C GLN A 40 0.25 -8.23 17.33
N VAL A 41 0.59 -9.52 17.49
CA VAL A 41 -0.39 -10.62 17.37
C VAL A 41 -1.48 -10.49 18.43
N GLN A 42 -1.13 -10.16 19.67
CA GLN A 42 -2.10 -9.97 20.75
C GLN A 42 -3.04 -8.80 20.46
N GLU A 43 -2.51 -7.68 19.97
CA GLU A 43 -3.32 -6.53 19.54
C GLU A 43 -4.30 -6.92 18.42
N LEU A 44 -3.85 -7.70 17.44
CA LEU A 44 -4.71 -8.17 16.35
C LEU A 44 -5.81 -9.12 16.86
N LEU A 45 -5.53 -9.94 17.86
CA LEU A 45 -6.51 -10.81 18.51
C LEU A 45 -7.55 -10.00 19.29
N GLU A 46 -7.11 -8.99 20.05
CA GLU A 46 -7.99 -8.10 20.83
C GLU A 46 -8.89 -7.24 19.94
N LYS A 47 -8.38 -6.80 18.79
CA LYS A 47 -9.19 -6.13 17.76
C LYS A 47 -10.16 -7.08 17.05
N GLY A 48 -10.01 -8.39 17.21
CA GLY A 48 -10.80 -9.40 16.51
C GLY A 48 -10.48 -9.49 15.01
N TRP A 49 -9.33 -8.97 14.57
CA TRP A 49 -8.91 -9.02 13.16
C TRP A 49 -8.32 -10.37 12.78
N VAL A 50 -7.74 -11.08 13.75
CA VAL A 50 -7.24 -12.44 13.58
C VAL A 50 -7.82 -13.36 14.65
N ARG A 51 -7.74 -14.67 14.40
CA ARG A 51 -8.12 -15.71 15.35
C ARG A 51 -7.11 -16.85 15.29
N LYS A 52 -7.03 -17.63 16.38
CA LYS A 52 -6.31 -18.90 16.36
C LYS A 52 -6.94 -19.83 15.33
N SER A 53 -6.11 -20.55 14.59
CA SER A 53 -6.54 -21.43 13.50
C SER A 53 -5.79 -22.75 13.58
N LEU A 54 -6.45 -23.85 13.22
CA LEU A 54 -5.86 -25.18 13.03
C LEU A 54 -5.60 -25.44 11.54
N SER A 55 -5.18 -24.39 10.83
CA SER A 55 -4.96 -24.42 9.39
C SER A 55 -3.81 -25.38 9.04
N PRO A 56 -3.96 -26.22 7.99
CA PRO A 56 -2.84 -27.00 7.45
C PRO A 56 -1.83 -26.12 6.68
N TYR A 57 -2.19 -24.86 6.41
CA TYR A 57 -1.35 -23.84 5.80
C TYR A 57 -0.67 -22.98 6.87
N ASP A 58 0.63 -22.76 6.73
CA ASP A 58 1.41 -21.88 7.59
C ASP A 58 2.47 -21.09 6.80
N VAL A 59 2.60 -19.80 7.12
CA VAL A 59 3.63 -18.92 6.55
C VAL A 59 4.29 -18.08 7.64
N PRO A 60 5.62 -17.90 7.56
CA PRO A 60 6.34 -17.16 8.57
C PRO A 60 6.01 -15.68 8.52
N VAL A 61 6.08 -15.05 9.68
CA VAL A 61 6.07 -13.60 9.86
C VAL A 61 7.49 -13.08 10.07
N PHE A 62 7.73 -11.83 9.69
CA PHE A 62 8.99 -11.13 9.94
C PHE A 62 8.71 -9.66 10.20
N LEU A 63 9.68 -8.96 10.80
CA LEU A 63 9.56 -7.56 11.14
C LEU A 63 10.32 -6.70 10.13
N VAL A 64 9.71 -5.59 9.74
CA VAL A 64 10.33 -4.58 8.87
C VAL A 64 10.43 -3.28 9.65
N PRO A 65 11.61 -2.63 9.73
CA PRO A 65 11.73 -1.34 10.39
C PRO A 65 10.98 -0.26 9.62
N GLU A 66 10.21 0.55 10.34
CA GLU A 66 9.62 1.79 9.88
C GLU A 66 10.54 2.98 10.15
N LYS A 67 10.27 4.10 9.48
CA LYS A 67 11.03 5.35 9.61
C LYS A 67 10.93 5.97 11.01
N ASP A 68 9.81 5.78 11.68
CA ASP A 68 9.55 6.27 13.04
C ASP A 68 10.21 5.41 14.13
N GLY A 69 11.00 4.40 13.75
CA GLY A 69 11.67 3.48 14.66
C GLY A 69 10.80 2.32 15.15
N LYS A 70 9.52 2.26 14.74
CA LYS A 70 8.66 1.11 15.02
C LYS A 70 8.93 -0.03 14.05
N TRP A 71 8.42 -1.21 14.39
CA TRP A 71 8.48 -2.38 13.51
C TRP A 71 7.11 -2.72 12.98
N ARG A 72 7.04 -3.07 11.69
CA ARG A 72 5.85 -3.58 11.04
C ARG A 72 5.96 -5.09 10.86
N MET A 73 5.07 -5.85 11.49
CA MET A 73 4.95 -7.28 11.23
C MET A 73 4.40 -7.51 9.81
N CYS A 74 5.13 -8.28 9.01
CA CYS A 74 4.77 -8.68 7.66
C CYS A 74 4.68 -10.21 7.55
N CYS A 75 3.64 -10.71 6.89
CA CYS A 75 3.55 -12.14 6.55
C CYS A 75 4.27 -12.42 5.23
N ASN A 76 5.07 -13.48 5.16
CA ASN A 76 5.69 -13.90 3.89
C ASN A 76 4.67 -14.63 3.00
N SER A 77 3.87 -13.87 2.28
CA SER A 77 2.82 -14.37 1.39
C SER A 77 3.33 -14.84 0.01
N LYS A 78 4.64 -14.92 -0.23
CA LYS A 78 5.19 -15.30 -1.54
C LYS A 78 4.75 -16.71 -1.95
N ALA A 79 4.70 -17.64 -1.01
CA ALA A 79 4.29 -19.01 -1.27
C ALA A 79 2.81 -19.10 -1.67
N ILE A 80 1.94 -18.41 -0.93
CA ILE A 80 0.50 -18.40 -1.23
C ILE A 80 0.21 -17.68 -2.54
N SER A 81 0.84 -16.52 -2.77
CA SER A 81 0.62 -15.72 -3.98
C SER A 81 0.94 -16.48 -5.27
N ASN A 82 1.86 -17.44 -5.22
CA ASN A 82 2.19 -18.30 -6.36
C ASN A 82 1.13 -19.35 -6.67
N ILE A 83 0.36 -19.78 -5.67
CA ILE A 83 -0.69 -20.79 -5.81
C ILE A 83 -2.11 -20.19 -5.80
N THR A 84 -2.24 -18.88 -5.58
CA THR A 84 -3.51 -18.16 -5.71
C THR A 84 -3.85 -17.94 -7.19
N VAL A 85 -5.11 -18.19 -7.55
CA VAL A 85 -5.66 -17.87 -8.87
C VAL A 85 -5.58 -16.36 -9.08
N LYS A 86 -4.86 -15.92 -10.12
CA LYS A 86 -4.65 -14.50 -10.38
C LYS A 86 -5.89 -13.90 -11.03
N TYR A 87 -6.69 -13.21 -10.23
CA TYR A 87 -7.75 -12.35 -10.75
C TYR A 87 -7.15 -11.05 -11.30
N ARG A 88 -7.35 -10.79 -12.59
CA ARG A 88 -7.00 -9.51 -13.22
C ARG A 88 -8.28 -8.73 -13.45
N HIS A 89 -8.64 -7.88 -12.49
CA HIS A 89 -9.67 -6.88 -12.73
C HIS A 89 -9.11 -5.82 -13.68
N PRO A 90 -9.83 -5.45 -14.75
CA PRO A 90 -9.41 -4.32 -15.59
C PRO A 90 -9.45 -3.05 -14.73
N ILE A 91 -8.28 -2.45 -14.53
CA ILE A 91 -8.19 -1.11 -13.96
C ILE A 91 -8.26 -0.15 -15.15
N THR A 92 -9.27 0.71 -15.17
CA THR A 92 -9.41 1.76 -16.19
C THR A 92 -8.15 2.62 -16.20
N ARG A 93 -7.74 3.12 -17.36
CA ARG A 93 -6.56 3.98 -17.41
C ARG A 93 -6.89 5.32 -16.77
N LEU A 94 -5.88 5.95 -16.18
CA LEU A 94 -6.06 7.29 -15.58
C LEU A 94 -6.59 8.30 -16.61
N ASP A 95 -6.08 8.27 -17.83
CA ASP A 95 -6.52 9.16 -18.92
C ASP A 95 -8.03 9.00 -19.18
N ASP A 96 -8.50 7.76 -19.33
CA ASP A 96 -9.93 7.45 -19.55
C ASP A 96 -10.80 7.96 -18.38
N MET A 97 -10.33 7.78 -17.13
CA MET A 97 -11.02 8.30 -15.94
C MET A 97 -11.07 9.84 -15.92
N LEU A 98 -10.04 10.51 -16.42
CA LEU A 98 -9.98 11.98 -16.48
C LEU A 98 -10.85 12.54 -17.61
N ASP A 99 -10.93 11.86 -18.74
CA ASP A 99 -11.80 12.23 -19.86
C ASP A 99 -13.28 12.19 -19.44
N GLU A 100 -13.69 11.19 -18.67
CA GLU A 100 -15.04 11.11 -18.09
C GLU A 100 -15.37 12.31 -17.17
N LEU A 101 -14.35 12.89 -16.54
CA LEU A 101 -14.49 13.99 -15.60
C LEU A 101 -14.48 15.38 -16.26
N HIS A 102 -14.13 15.48 -17.56
CA HIS A 102 -13.86 16.73 -18.27
C HIS A 102 -15.02 17.75 -18.27
N ALA A 103 -16.28 17.30 -18.13
CA ALA A 103 -17.45 18.19 -18.10
C ALA A 103 -17.94 18.54 -16.68
N THR A 104 -17.26 18.05 -15.64
CA THR A 104 -17.66 18.23 -14.25
C THR A 104 -16.93 19.42 -13.64
N ILE A 105 -17.64 20.23 -12.85
CA ILE A 105 -17.10 21.46 -12.23
C ILE A 105 -16.88 21.33 -10.72
N ILE A 106 -17.43 20.29 -10.09
CA ILE A 106 -17.30 20.03 -8.65
C ILE A 106 -16.76 18.62 -8.48
N PHE A 107 -15.65 18.49 -7.77
CA PHE A 107 -15.02 17.21 -7.46
C PHE A 107 -15.00 16.99 -5.95
N SER A 108 -15.34 15.77 -5.52
CA SER A 108 -15.14 15.32 -4.14
C SER A 108 -14.30 14.05 -4.14
N LYS A 109 -13.18 14.06 -3.42
CA LYS A 109 -12.30 12.90 -3.28
C LYS A 109 -12.55 12.23 -1.93
N VAL A 110 -12.92 10.95 -1.96
CA VAL A 110 -13.07 10.13 -0.75
C VAL A 110 -11.94 9.12 -0.73
N ASP A 111 -10.92 9.39 0.08
CA ASP A 111 -9.80 8.49 0.25
C ASP A 111 -10.14 7.44 1.31
N LEU A 112 -10.31 6.18 0.89
CA LEU A 112 -10.42 5.05 1.82
C LEU A 112 -9.06 4.68 2.45
N VAL A 113 -7.95 5.11 1.83
CA VAL A 113 -6.57 4.92 2.29
C VAL A 113 -5.77 6.20 1.99
N HIS A 114 -5.05 6.72 2.98
CA HIS A 114 -4.24 7.92 2.82
C HIS A 114 -2.78 7.57 2.50
N VAL A 115 -2.13 8.34 1.64
CA VAL A 115 -0.68 8.24 1.43
C VAL A 115 0.02 8.72 2.70
N ASP A 116 0.94 7.90 3.21
CA ASP A 116 1.78 8.22 4.36
C ASP A 116 2.42 9.61 4.17
N PRO A 117 2.14 10.59 5.06
CA PRO A 117 2.66 11.94 4.97
C PRO A 117 4.18 11.96 4.84
N GLU A 118 4.91 11.03 5.46
CA GLU A 118 6.37 10.96 5.38
C GLU A 118 6.90 10.62 3.99
N LYS A 119 6.09 10.02 3.12
CA LYS A 119 6.47 9.72 1.73
C LYS A 119 6.31 10.93 0.81
N ILE A 120 5.39 11.83 1.14
CA ILE A 120 5.14 13.07 0.38
C ILE A 120 5.81 14.29 1.01
N LYS A 121 6.30 14.18 2.25
CA LYS A 121 6.95 15.26 3.00
C LYS A 121 8.04 15.97 2.21
N ALA A 122 8.88 15.22 1.50
CA ALA A 122 9.95 15.80 0.68
C ALA A 122 9.44 16.72 -0.43
N ILE A 123 8.27 16.43 -1.01
CA ILE A 123 7.63 17.27 -2.03
C ILE A 123 6.87 18.43 -1.37
N GLN A 124 6.22 18.19 -0.23
CA GLN A 124 5.45 19.22 0.50
C GLN A 124 6.34 20.30 1.12
N GLU A 125 7.48 19.91 1.69
CA GLU A 125 8.46 20.81 2.31
C GLU A 125 9.52 21.28 1.32
N TRP A 126 9.32 21.02 0.02
CA TRP A 126 10.29 21.40 -0.99
C TRP A 126 10.50 22.92 -0.95
N PRO A 127 11.74 23.40 -0.75
CA PRO A 127 11.99 24.82 -0.56
C PRO A 127 11.64 25.60 -1.82
N THR A 128 11.04 26.78 -1.65
CA THR A 128 10.75 27.68 -2.77
C THR A 128 12.07 28.02 -3.47
N PRO A 129 12.20 27.76 -4.78
CA PRO A 129 13.44 27.97 -5.51
C PRO A 129 13.84 29.45 -5.45
N LYS A 130 15.12 29.72 -5.16
CA LYS A 130 15.67 31.09 -5.08
C LYS A 130 16.70 31.37 -6.17
N SER A 131 17.10 30.35 -6.92
CA SER A 131 18.08 30.45 -8.00
C SER A 131 17.61 29.75 -9.27
N VAL A 132 18.18 30.15 -10.40
CA VAL A 132 17.94 29.51 -11.72
C VAL A 132 18.31 28.02 -11.71
N GLY A 133 19.29 27.62 -10.89
CA GLY A 133 19.65 26.22 -10.70
C GLY A 133 18.53 25.42 -10.01
N ASP A 134 17.91 25.99 -8.97
CA ASP A 134 16.82 25.36 -8.23
C ASP A 134 15.57 25.19 -9.12
N ILE A 135 15.26 26.21 -9.93
CA ILE A 135 14.15 26.19 -10.89
C ILE A 135 14.35 25.05 -11.90
N ARG A 136 15.55 24.89 -12.46
CA ARG A 136 15.86 23.80 -13.40
C ARG A 136 15.74 22.42 -12.76
N SER A 137 16.14 22.27 -11.50
CA SER A 137 16.02 21.02 -10.74
C SER A 137 14.56 20.62 -10.54
N ILE A 138 13.72 21.55 -10.10
CA ILE A 138 12.27 21.34 -9.92
C ILE A 138 11.60 21.06 -11.25
N HIS A 139 11.90 21.85 -12.28
CA HIS A 139 11.34 21.65 -13.62
C HIS A 139 11.72 20.26 -14.17
N GLY A 140 12.94 19.78 -13.94
CA GLY A 140 13.38 18.44 -14.34
C GLY A 140 12.62 17.32 -13.62
N LEU A 141 12.48 17.42 -12.29
CA LEU A 141 11.71 16.48 -11.49
C LEU A 141 10.23 16.48 -11.90
N ALA A 142 9.63 17.66 -12.03
CA ALA A 142 8.23 17.81 -12.40
C ALA A 142 7.97 17.32 -13.84
N SER A 143 8.92 17.55 -14.76
CA SER A 143 8.87 17.05 -16.13
C SER A 143 8.91 15.51 -16.20
N PHE A 144 9.59 14.83 -15.29
CA PHE A 144 9.58 13.36 -15.21
C PHE A 144 8.16 12.83 -14.96
N TYR A 145 7.37 13.55 -14.15
CA TYR A 145 5.99 13.19 -13.84
C TYR A 145 4.95 13.85 -14.77
N ARG A 146 5.37 14.59 -15.81
CA ARG A 146 4.44 15.33 -16.70
C ARG A 146 3.34 14.48 -17.34
N ARG A 147 3.60 13.18 -17.52
CA ARG A 147 2.61 12.23 -18.07
C ARG A 147 1.46 11.95 -17.10
N PHE A 148 1.67 12.21 -15.81
CA PHE A 148 0.71 11.95 -14.75
C PHE A 148 0.03 13.24 -14.23
N VAL A 149 0.42 14.41 -14.76
CA VAL A 149 -0.11 15.72 -14.37
C VAL A 149 -0.82 16.35 -15.58
N PRO A 150 -2.15 16.43 -15.59
CA PRO A 150 -2.91 17.02 -16.69
C PRO A 150 -2.50 18.48 -16.91
N ASN A 151 -2.42 18.91 -18.17
CA ASN A 151 -2.06 20.29 -18.54
C ASN A 151 -0.74 20.78 -17.92
N PHE A 152 0.22 19.87 -17.70
CA PHE A 152 1.51 20.18 -17.10
C PHE A 152 2.23 21.34 -17.79
N SER A 153 2.20 21.39 -19.13
CA SER A 153 2.78 22.48 -19.91
C SER A 153 2.18 23.84 -19.58
N THR A 154 0.87 23.90 -19.33
CA THR A 154 0.17 25.13 -18.95
C THR A 154 0.53 25.53 -17.52
N LEU A 155 0.58 24.57 -16.58
CA LEU A 155 0.97 24.80 -15.19
C LEU A 155 2.45 25.18 -15.03
N ALA A 156 3.34 24.63 -15.86
CA ALA A 156 4.77 24.90 -15.84
C ALA A 156 5.13 26.16 -16.64
N SER A 157 4.22 26.71 -17.44
CA SER A 157 4.48 27.93 -18.22
C SER A 157 4.66 29.19 -17.37
N SER A 158 4.18 29.15 -16.12
CA SER A 158 4.29 30.23 -15.12
C SER A 158 5.48 30.10 -14.17
N LEU A 159 6.37 29.12 -14.38
CA LEU A 159 7.59 28.90 -13.58
C LEU A 159 8.83 29.60 -14.15
#